data_AF-A0A5C5GDY1-F1
#
_entry.id   AF-A0A5C5GDY1-F1
#
_cell.length_a   1.000
_cell.length_b   1.000
_cell.length_c   1.000
_cell.angle_alpha   90.00
_cell.angle_beta   90.00
_cell.angle_gamma   90.00
#
_symmetry.space_group_name_H-M   'P 1'
#
loop_
_entity.id
_entity.type
_entity.pdbx_description
1 polymer ?
#
loop_
_entity_poly.entity_id
_entity_poly.type
_entity_poly.pdbx_seq_one_letter_code
_entity_poly.pdbx_strand_id
1 'polypeptide(L)'
;MRNTGQNLIRIVIASYFMATSLGLISGTNGSELLDQFMAADLARMTGGAVMFIVAYALLCGLAIRVTALLLGMLVFWSSFIAAYGPAPTASVDAFWRDIALVASLMLTYMTRDRASVRRAGIVRRTPTVRKVEVGERVTPRRIATTTIGPLARRAPRRAKLEADRALDPALEQRLAALKSEAQSQGPLSESQKMKLKLRFMDTPEETEVVNIFADSRKDAVA
;
A
#
# COMPACT_ATOMS: atom_id res chain seq x y z
N MET A 1 0.20 -9.75 -17.41
CA MET A 1 -1.10 -10.37 -17.76
C MET A 1 -1.53 -11.53 -16.84
N ARG A 2 -0.63 -12.32 -16.23
CA ARG A 2 -1.01 -13.45 -15.32
C ARG A 2 -1.89 -13.05 -14.12
N ASN A 3 -1.77 -11.83 -13.60
CA ASN A 3 -2.52 -11.37 -12.42
C ASN A 3 -4.03 -11.14 -12.68
N THR A 4 -4.41 -10.82 -13.91
CA THR A 4 -5.81 -10.49 -14.24
C THR A 4 -6.70 -11.73 -14.16
N GLY A 5 -6.25 -12.87 -14.70
CA GLY A 5 -7.00 -14.13 -14.66
C GLY A 5 -7.20 -14.67 -13.25
N GLN A 6 -6.20 -14.56 -12.38
CA GLN A 6 -6.31 -14.98 -10.98
C GLN A 6 -7.28 -14.11 -10.17
N ASN A 7 -7.27 -12.81 -10.41
CA ASN A 7 -8.25 -11.92 -9.79
C ASN A 7 -9.67 -12.23 -10.28
N LEU A 8 -9.84 -12.56 -11.56
CA LEU A 8 -11.14 -12.96 -12.10
C LEU A 8 -11.64 -14.25 -11.46
N ILE A 9 -10.82 -15.30 -11.41
CA ILE A 9 -11.16 -16.58 -10.77
C ILE A 9 -11.61 -16.35 -9.32
N ARG A 10 -10.86 -15.54 -8.58
CA ARG A 10 -11.19 -15.19 -7.19
C ARG A 10 -12.56 -14.50 -7.07
N ILE A 11 -12.83 -13.53 -7.94
CA ILE A 11 -14.11 -12.80 -7.93
C ILE A 11 -15.26 -13.76 -8.22
N VAL A 12 -15.09 -14.64 -9.22
CA VAL A 12 -16.10 -15.63 -9.60
C VAL A 12 -16.37 -16.60 -8.43
N ILE A 13 -15.33 -17.18 -7.83
CA ILE A 13 -15.47 -18.11 -6.71
C ILE A 13 -16.10 -17.41 -5.49
N ALA A 14 -15.64 -16.21 -5.14
CA ALA A 14 -16.21 -15.46 -4.02
C ALA A 14 -17.69 -15.10 -4.26
N SER A 15 -18.04 -14.70 -5.49
CA SER A 15 -19.44 -14.39 -5.84
C SER A 15 -20.34 -15.62 -5.77
N TYR A 16 -19.85 -16.80 -6.15
CA TYR A 16 -20.58 -18.06 -6.00
C TYR A 16 -20.90 -18.34 -4.52
N PHE A 17 -19.90 -18.26 -3.63
CA PHE A 17 -20.12 -18.50 -2.20
C PHE A 17 -21.00 -17.42 -1.53
N MET A 18 -20.96 -16.17 -2.03
CA MET A 18 -21.91 -15.14 -1.59
C MET A 18 -23.34 -15.49 -2.00
N ALA A 19 -23.55 -15.96 -3.23
CA ALA A 19 -24.88 -16.37 -3.68
C ALA A 19 -25.43 -17.59 -2.92
N THR A 20 -24.58 -18.58 -2.60
CA THR A 20 -25.00 -19.75 -1.80
C THR A 20 -25.30 -19.39 -0.36
N SER A 21 -24.51 -18.50 0.27
CA SER A 21 -24.76 -18.04 1.65
C SER A 21 -26.06 -17.25 1.80
N LEU A 22 -26.47 -16.51 0.76
CA LEU A 22 -27.78 -15.85 0.70
C LEU A 22 -28.94 -16.82 0.40
N GLY A 23 -28.65 -18.09 0.09
CA GLY A 23 -29.66 -19.07 -0.29
C GLY A 23 -30.27 -18.83 -1.68
N LEU A 24 -29.61 -18.05 -2.55
CA LEU A 24 -30.07 -17.80 -3.92
C LEU A 24 -29.83 -19.03 -4.83
N ILE A 25 -28.82 -19.83 -4.50
CA ILE A 25 -28.44 -21.05 -5.22
C ILE A 25 -28.40 -22.20 -4.22
N SER A 26 -28.90 -23.37 -4.64
CA SER A 26 -28.77 -24.61 -3.89
C SER A 26 -27.29 -24.98 -3.75
N GLY A 27 -26.77 -24.87 -2.53
CA GLY A 27 -25.38 -25.15 -2.23
C GLY A 27 -25.13 -25.19 -0.74
N THR A 28 -23.92 -25.58 -0.40
CA THR A 28 -23.47 -25.79 0.97
C THR A 28 -23.37 -24.44 1.68
N ASN A 29 -24.16 -24.27 2.74
CA ASN A 29 -24.41 -23.00 3.42
C ASN A 29 -23.91 -22.99 4.89
N GLY A 30 -23.08 -23.96 5.28
CA GLY A 30 -22.40 -23.99 6.58
C GLY A 30 -23.31 -24.32 7.76
N SER A 31 -24.62 -24.43 7.55
CA SER A 31 -25.61 -24.76 8.57
C SER A 31 -25.40 -26.14 9.16
N GLU A 32 -24.93 -27.10 8.34
CA GLU A 32 -24.67 -28.48 8.75
C GLU A 32 -23.65 -28.60 9.90
N LEU A 33 -22.76 -27.61 10.04
CA LEU A 33 -21.79 -27.55 11.14
C LEU A 33 -22.40 -27.03 12.45
N LEU A 34 -23.45 -26.23 12.35
CA LEU A 34 -24.07 -25.55 13.48
C LEU A 34 -25.36 -26.22 13.94
N ASP A 35 -25.91 -27.13 13.14
CA ASP A 35 -27.14 -27.87 13.45
C ASP A 35 -27.04 -28.67 14.77
N GLN A 36 -25.83 -29.08 15.16
CA GLN A 36 -25.59 -29.76 16.44
C GLN A 36 -25.63 -28.82 17.66
N PHE A 37 -25.45 -27.52 17.47
CA PHE A 37 -25.30 -26.56 18.54
C PHE A 37 -26.52 -25.64 18.73
N MET A 38 -27.35 -25.49 17.69
CA MET A 38 -28.43 -24.52 17.67
C MET A 38 -29.57 -24.97 16.76
N ALA A 39 -30.75 -24.38 16.95
CA ALA A 39 -31.93 -24.70 16.14
C ALA A 39 -31.69 -24.41 14.65
N ALA A 40 -32.29 -25.22 13.78
CA ALA A 40 -32.05 -25.21 12.33
C ALA A 40 -32.15 -23.81 11.69
N ASP A 41 -33.11 -22.98 12.10
CA ASP A 41 -33.28 -21.62 11.57
C ASP A 41 -32.09 -20.71 11.93
N LEU A 42 -31.64 -20.78 13.19
CA LEU A 42 -30.48 -20.03 13.67
C LEU A 42 -29.19 -20.56 13.05
N ALA A 43 -29.04 -21.88 12.91
CA ALA A 43 -27.90 -22.52 12.26
C ALA A 43 -27.78 -22.06 10.79
N ARG A 44 -28.91 -21.94 10.08
CA ARG A 44 -28.95 -21.44 8.71
C ARG A 44 -28.55 -19.98 8.59
N MET A 45 -29.10 -19.11 9.45
CA MET A 45 -28.77 -17.69 9.46
C MET A 45 -27.30 -17.44 9.81
N THR A 46 -26.81 -18.10 10.85
CA THR A 46 -25.43 -17.91 11.35
C THR A 46 -24.40 -18.55 10.42
N GLY A 47 -24.64 -19.77 9.93
CA GLY A 47 -23.78 -20.44 8.97
C GLY A 47 -23.66 -19.66 7.65
N GLY A 48 -24.80 -19.16 7.14
CA GLY A 48 -24.84 -18.27 5.99
C GLY A 48 -24.09 -16.96 6.24
N ALA A 49 -24.31 -16.29 7.37
CA ALA A 49 -23.61 -15.05 7.70
C ALA A 49 -22.08 -15.23 7.80
N VAL A 50 -21.61 -16.31 8.42
CA VAL A 50 -20.17 -16.63 8.51
C VAL A 50 -19.60 -16.88 7.11
N MET A 51 -20.24 -17.73 6.30
CA MET A 51 -19.83 -17.98 4.92
C MET A 51 -19.77 -16.67 4.11
N PHE A 52 -20.79 -15.82 4.24
CA PHE A 52 -20.87 -14.54 3.56
C PHE A 52 -19.72 -13.60 3.95
N ILE A 53 -19.45 -13.43 5.24
CA ILE A 53 -18.37 -12.57 5.74
C ILE A 53 -17.01 -13.07 5.23
N VAL A 54 -16.76 -14.39 5.28
CA VAL A 54 -15.50 -14.97 4.82
C VAL A 54 -15.36 -14.83 3.30
N ALA A 55 -16.42 -15.08 2.53
CA ALA A 55 -16.44 -14.88 1.08
C ALA A 55 -16.25 -13.40 0.71
N TYR A 56 -16.84 -12.48 1.46
CA TYR A 56 -16.69 -11.04 1.28
C TYR A 56 -15.27 -10.57 1.60
N ALA A 57 -14.67 -11.06 2.68
CA ALA A 57 -13.27 -10.81 3.00
C ALA A 57 -12.34 -11.36 1.89
N LEU A 58 -12.68 -12.55 1.37
CA LEU A 58 -12.04 -13.14 0.20
C LEU A 58 -12.29 -12.33 -1.08
N LEU A 59 -13.32 -11.50 -1.22
CA LEU A 59 -13.45 -10.57 -2.34
C LEU A 59 -12.56 -9.33 -2.13
N CYS A 60 -12.66 -8.71 -0.95
CA CYS A 60 -12.02 -7.44 -0.60
C CYS A 60 -10.49 -7.43 -0.70
N GLY A 61 -9.82 -8.56 -0.50
CA GLY A 61 -8.35 -8.60 -0.50
C GLY A 61 -7.74 -8.91 0.85
N LEU A 62 -8.58 -9.06 1.88
CA LEU A 62 -8.11 -9.11 3.24
C LEU A 62 -7.58 -10.52 3.55
N ALA A 63 -6.33 -10.57 4.02
CA ALA A 63 -5.67 -11.79 4.48
C ALA A 63 -5.98 -13.02 3.60
N ILE A 64 -5.83 -12.88 2.27
CA ILE A 64 -6.33 -13.81 1.23
C ILE A 64 -6.00 -15.28 1.54
N ARG A 65 -4.82 -15.53 2.10
CA ARG A 65 -4.41 -16.87 2.49
C ARG A 65 -5.27 -17.44 3.63
N VAL A 66 -5.51 -16.65 4.67
CA VAL A 66 -6.33 -17.04 5.82
C VAL A 66 -7.80 -17.17 5.41
N THR A 67 -8.33 -16.21 4.65
CA THR A 67 -9.73 -16.24 4.20
C THR A 67 -9.99 -17.38 3.23
N ALA A 68 -9.06 -17.69 2.31
CA ALA A 68 -9.18 -18.84 1.43
C ALA A 68 -9.11 -20.18 2.19
N LEU A 69 -8.19 -20.30 3.16
CA LEU A 69 -8.09 -21.51 3.97
C LEU A 69 -9.33 -21.71 4.85
N LEU A 70 -9.82 -20.64 5.48
CA LEU A 70 -11.05 -20.69 6.28
C LEU A 70 -12.26 -21.05 5.43
N LEU A 71 -12.44 -20.40 4.29
CA LEU A 71 -13.57 -20.70 3.40
C LEU A 71 -13.50 -22.13 2.87
N GLY A 72 -12.32 -22.56 2.44
CA GLY A 72 -12.10 -23.93 1.97
C GLY A 72 -12.39 -24.96 3.06
N MET A 73 -11.94 -24.72 4.28
CA MET A 73 -12.19 -25.59 5.43
C MET A 73 -13.69 -25.67 5.77
N LEU A 74 -14.38 -24.52 5.83
CA LEU A 74 -15.82 -24.46 6.12
C LEU A 74 -16.64 -25.19 5.07
N VAL A 75 -16.36 -24.94 3.79
CA VAL A 75 -17.06 -25.58 2.66
C VAL A 75 -16.79 -27.08 2.67
N PHE A 76 -15.53 -27.49 2.84
CA PHE A 76 -15.15 -28.89 2.88
C PHE A 76 -15.88 -29.64 4.01
N TRP A 77 -15.87 -29.09 5.22
CA TRP A 77 -16.48 -29.76 6.38
C TRP A 77 -18.00 -29.78 6.31
N SER A 78 -18.61 -28.67 5.88
CA SER A 78 -20.07 -28.64 5.69
C SER A 78 -20.52 -29.59 4.57
N SER A 79 -19.76 -29.69 3.47
CA SER A 79 -20.08 -30.57 2.34
C SER A 79 -19.84 -32.04 2.68
N PHE A 80 -18.79 -32.32 3.46
CA PHE A 80 -18.51 -33.66 3.99
C PHE A 80 -19.62 -34.15 4.91
N ILE A 81 -20.10 -33.31 5.83
CA ILE A 81 -21.23 -33.67 6.72
C ILE A 81 -22.52 -33.83 5.92
N ALA A 82 -22.78 -32.95 4.93
CA ALA A 82 -23.99 -33.07 4.10
C ALA A 82 -24.02 -34.38 3.28
N ALA A 83 -22.85 -34.86 2.81
CA ALA A 83 -22.76 -36.04 1.95
C ALA A 83 -22.59 -37.36 2.74
N TYR A 84 -21.87 -37.34 3.87
CA TYR A 84 -21.49 -38.53 4.64
C TYR A 84 -22.00 -38.53 6.09
N GLY A 85 -22.79 -37.53 6.47
CA GLY A 85 -23.39 -37.43 7.79
C GLY A 85 -24.45 -38.52 8.06
N PRO A 86 -24.97 -38.59 9.30
CA PRO A 86 -25.97 -39.59 9.70
C PRO A 86 -27.25 -39.55 8.86
N ALA A 87 -27.61 -38.38 8.35
CA ALA A 87 -28.73 -38.15 7.43
C ALA A 87 -28.20 -37.38 6.22
N PRO A 88 -27.78 -38.06 5.14
CA PRO A 88 -27.19 -37.38 3.98
C PRO A 88 -28.23 -36.51 3.27
N THR A 89 -27.99 -35.20 3.26
CA THR A 89 -28.84 -34.18 2.63
C THR A 89 -28.38 -33.83 1.22
N ALA A 90 -27.11 -34.12 0.88
CA ALA A 90 -26.50 -33.80 -0.40
C ALA A 90 -26.10 -35.05 -1.19
N SER A 91 -26.15 -34.95 -2.52
CA SER A 91 -25.64 -35.98 -3.41
C SER A 91 -24.11 -35.98 -3.45
N VAL A 92 -23.51 -37.14 -3.72
CA VAL A 92 -22.05 -37.29 -3.90
C VAL A 92 -21.51 -36.36 -5.00
N ASP A 93 -22.32 -36.07 -6.02
CA ASP A 93 -21.97 -35.11 -7.10
C ASP A 93 -21.76 -33.68 -6.56
N ALA A 94 -22.64 -33.22 -5.65
CA ALA A 94 -22.51 -31.91 -5.04
C ALA A 94 -21.20 -31.78 -4.22
N PHE A 95 -20.80 -32.86 -3.55
CA PHE A 95 -19.53 -32.93 -2.83
C PHE A 95 -18.31 -32.81 -3.77
N TRP A 96 -18.32 -33.52 -4.91
CA TRP A 96 -17.24 -33.41 -5.89
C TRP A 96 -17.12 -32.01 -6.49
N ARG A 97 -18.25 -31.36 -6.77
CA ARG A 97 -18.30 -29.97 -7.21
C ARG A 97 -17.67 -29.04 -6.18
N ASP A 98 -18.00 -29.21 -4.90
CA ASP A 98 -17.44 -28.39 -3.83
C ASP A 98 -15.93 -28.62 -3.65
N ILE A 99 -15.44 -29.86 -3.78
CA ILE A 99 -13.99 -30.16 -3.81
C ILE A 99 -13.30 -29.44 -4.97
N ALA A 100 -13.89 -29.45 -6.16
CA ALA A 100 -13.31 -28.76 -7.31
C ALA A 100 -13.23 -27.24 -7.07
N LEU A 101 -14.25 -26.66 -6.44
CA LEU A 101 -14.26 -25.25 -6.05
C LEU A 101 -13.19 -24.94 -4.99
N VAL A 102 -13.04 -25.79 -3.97
CA VAL A 102 -11.97 -25.66 -2.97
C VAL A 102 -10.61 -25.78 -3.63
N ALA A 103 -10.38 -26.74 -4.53
CA ALA A 103 -9.11 -26.88 -5.25
C ALA A 103 -8.79 -25.64 -6.10
N SER A 104 -9.78 -25.07 -6.79
CA SER A 104 -9.64 -23.81 -7.53
C SER A 104 -9.33 -22.61 -6.62
N LEU A 105 -9.98 -22.58 -5.45
CA LEU A 105 -9.68 -21.60 -4.40
C LEU A 105 -8.23 -21.75 -3.90
N MET A 106 -7.73 -22.99 -3.75
CA MET A 106 -6.36 -23.23 -3.35
C MET A 106 -5.37 -22.76 -4.43
N LEU A 107 -5.65 -23.05 -5.71
CA LEU A 107 -4.85 -22.61 -6.85
C LEU A 107 -4.71 -21.08 -6.88
N THR A 108 -5.78 -20.36 -6.52
CA THR A 108 -5.83 -18.90 -6.50
C THR A 108 -4.83 -18.28 -5.51
N TYR A 109 -4.46 -18.98 -4.44
CA TYR A 109 -3.44 -18.47 -3.50
C TYR A 109 -2.02 -18.95 -3.81
N MET A 110 -1.83 -20.14 -4.40
CA MET A 110 -0.49 -20.72 -4.58
C MET A 110 0.40 -19.87 -5.50
N THR A 111 -0.22 -19.18 -6.45
CA THR A 111 0.49 -18.38 -7.46
C THR A 111 0.84 -16.96 -7.00
N ARG A 112 0.40 -16.55 -5.80
CA ARG A 112 0.61 -15.20 -5.29
C ARG A 112 1.98 -15.12 -4.62
N ASP A 113 2.98 -14.74 -5.42
CA ASP A 113 4.35 -14.53 -4.98
C ASP A 113 4.40 -13.68 -3.69
N ARG A 114 5.14 -14.13 -2.67
CA ARG A 114 5.31 -13.43 -1.38
C ARG A 114 5.81 -11.99 -1.59
N ALA A 115 6.54 -11.74 -2.67
CA ALA A 115 7.01 -10.41 -3.06
C ALA A 115 5.88 -9.46 -3.54
N SER A 116 4.74 -9.99 -3.98
CA SER A 116 3.56 -9.20 -4.36
C SER A 116 2.73 -8.80 -3.13
N VAL A 117 2.63 -9.67 -2.12
CA VAL A 117 1.94 -9.39 -0.85
C VAL A 117 2.67 -8.29 -0.07
N ARG A 118 4.01 -8.29 -0.07
CA ARG A 118 4.82 -7.19 0.49
C ARG A 118 4.59 -5.84 -0.19
N ARG A 119 4.25 -5.83 -1.49
CA ARG A 119 4.01 -4.60 -2.27
C ARG A 119 2.55 -4.13 -2.27
N ALA A 120 1.61 -5.03 -1.97
CA ALA A 120 0.18 -4.74 -1.90
C ALA A 120 -0.29 -4.23 -0.53
N GLY A 121 0.60 -4.16 0.47
CA GLY A 121 0.35 -3.49 1.73
C GLY A 121 0.16 -1.98 1.51
N ILE A 122 -1.10 -1.57 1.34
CA ILE A 122 -1.55 -0.18 1.17
C ILE A 122 -0.99 0.75 2.28
N VAL A 123 -0.63 0.20 3.43
CA VAL A 123 -0.15 0.94 4.61
C VAL A 123 1.34 1.31 4.56
N ARG A 124 2.13 0.82 3.59
CA ARG A 124 3.57 1.17 3.47
C ARG A 124 3.97 1.73 2.11
N ARG A 125 3.09 2.50 1.47
CA ARG A 125 3.54 3.47 0.46
C ARG A 125 4.18 4.66 1.17
N THR A 126 5.34 4.44 1.78
CA THR A 126 6.30 5.54 1.89
C THR A 126 6.75 5.79 0.45
N PRO A 127 6.45 6.95 -0.16
CA PRO A 127 6.96 7.25 -1.50
C PRO A 127 8.48 7.20 -1.40
N THR A 128 9.08 6.12 -1.89
CA THR A 128 10.52 6.06 -2.05
C THR A 128 10.85 7.14 -3.05
N VAL A 129 11.38 8.26 -2.56
CA VAL A 129 11.91 9.35 -3.39
C VAL A 129 12.95 8.69 -4.28
N ARG A 130 12.55 8.37 -5.50
CA ARG A 130 13.45 7.89 -6.53
C ARG A 130 14.39 9.06 -6.75
N LYS A 131 15.59 8.99 -6.18
CA LYS A 131 16.67 9.90 -6.54
C LYS A 131 16.79 9.75 -8.06
N VAL A 132 16.29 10.74 -8.79
CA VAL A 132 16.59 10.90 -10.18
C VAL A 132 18.09 11.12 -10.17
N GLU A 133 18.86 10.07 -10.45
CA GLU A 133 20.23 10.25 -10.86
C GLU A 133 20.14 11.14 -12.09
N VAL A 134 20.53 12.40 -11.93
CA VAL A 134 20.70 13.37 -13.01
C VAL A 134 21.93 12.91 -13.79
N GLY A 135 21.79 11.75 -14.41
CA GLY A 135 22.79 11.01 -15.15
C GLY A 135 22.70 11.31 -16.64
N GLU A 136 22.23 12.50 -17.02
CA GLU A 136 22.61 13.10 -18.28
C GLU A 136 22.37 14.60 -18.16
N ARG A 137 23.46 15.36 -18.21
CA ARG A 137 23.39 16.81 -18.31
C ARG A 137 22.81 17.11 -19.69
N VAL A 138 21.47 17.18 -19.79
CA VAL A 138 20.77 17.66 -20.98
C VAL A 138 21.35 19.04 -21.26
N THR A 139 22.22 19.12 -22.27
CA THR A 139 22.72 20.37 -22.79
C THR A 139 21.57 20.99 -23.56
N PRO A 140 20.96 22.08 -23.08
CA PRO A 140 19.87 22.71 -23.81
C PRO A 140 20.41 23.12 -25.18
N ARG A 141 19.87 22.52 -26.24
CA ARG A 141 20.14 22.92 -27.62
C ARG A 141 19.66 24.37 -27.76
N ARG A 142 20.60 25.32 -27.75
CA ARG A 142 20.31 26.74 -27.98
C ARG A 142 19.72 26.88 -29.38
N ILE A 143 18.41 27.09 -29.44
CA ILE A 143 17.78 27.64 -30.64
C ILE A 143 18.17 29.11 -30.66
N ALA A 144 19.01 29.50 -31.62
CA ALA A 144 19.36 30.89 -31.84
C ALA A 144 18.12 31.61 -32.39
N THR A 145 17.35 32.25 -31.51
CA THR A 145 16.40 33.27 -31.92
C THR A 145 17.20 34.52 -32.25
N THR A 146 17.37 34.75 -33.54
CA THR A 146 17.94 35.96 -34.10
C THR A 146 17.06 37.17 -33.73
N THR A 147 17.74 38.27 -33.40
CA THR A 147 17.34 39.70 -33.42
C THR A 147 16.63 40.39 -32.23
N ILE A 148 17.43 41.28 -31.61
CA ILE A 148 17.22 42.71 -31.24
C ILE A 148 16.52 43.06 -29.92
N GLY A 149 17.29 43.71 -29.01
CA GLY A 149 16.76 44.56 -27.94
C GLY A 149 17.63 44.59 -26.67
N PRO A 150 18.06 45.77 -26.16
CA PRO A 150 19.04 45.87 -25.08
C PRO A 150 18.34 45.87 -23.72
N LEU A 151 18.42 44.77 -22.98
CA LEU A 151 18.26 44.79 -21.53
C LEU A 151 19.43 44.08 -20.87
N ALA A 152 20.28 44.92 -20.30
CA ALA A 152 21.44 44.57 -19.55
C ALA A 152 21.09 43.76 -18.30
N ARG A 153 21.99 42.81 -18.00
CA ARG A 153 22.44 42.42 -16.66
C ARG A 153 21.38 41.87 -15.70
N ARG A 154 21.17 40.56 -15.78
CA ARG A 154 21.13 39.72 -14.56
C ARG A 154 22.29 38.75 -14.59
N ALA A 155 23.42 39.20 -14.06
CA ALA A 155 24.55 38.33 -13.74
C ALA A 155 24.13 37.34 -12.63
N PRO A 156 24.62 36.09 -12.66
CA PRO A 156 24.28 35.08 -11.68
C PRO A 156 24.79 35.48 -10.29
N ARG A 157 23.90 35.47 -9.29
CA ARG A 157 24.16 35.79 -7.86
C ARG A 157 25.38 35.08 -7.25
N ARG A 158 25.89 33.99 -7.84
CA ARG A 158 27.09 33.29 -7.39
C ARG A 158 28.39 34.07 -7.61
N ALA A 159 28.53 34.79 -8.72
CA ALA A 159 29.76 35.54 -9.00
C ALA A 159 29.92 36.75 -8.06
N LYS A 160 28.81 37.33 -7.58
CA LYS A 160 28.84 38.45 -6.65
C LYS A 160 29.27 38.03 -5.23
N LEU A 161 28.89 36.82 -4.82
CA LEU A 161 29.29 36.24 -3.53
C LEU A 161 30.78 35.86 -3.50
N GLU A 162 31.37 35.48 -4.63
CA GLU A 162 32.82 35.21 -4.73
C GLU A 162 33.64 36.51 -4.83
N ALA A 163 33.11 37.54 -5.49
CA ALA A 163 33.74 38.87 -5.53
C ALA A 163 33.72 39.58 -4.17
N ASP A 164 32.61 39.50 -3.42
CA ASP A 164 32.52 40.07 -2.06
C ASP A 164 33.41 39.29 -1.06
N ARG A 165 33.67 38.00 -1.31
CA ARG A 165 34.57 37.16 -0.49
C ARG A 165 36.05 37.52 -0.69
N ALA A 166 36.41 38.04 -1.86
CA ALA A 166 37.77 38.47 -2.18
C ALA A 166 38.11 39.88 -1.64
N LEU A 167 37.12 40.63 -1.16
CA LEU A 167 37.32 42.04 -0.75
C LEU A 167 37.61 42.24 0.75
N ASP A 168 37.40 41.22 1.60
CA ASP A 168 37.44 41.41 3.06
C ASP A 168 38.43 40.45 3.76
N PRO A 169 39.71 40.85 3.94
CA PRO A 169 40.72 40.01 4.61
C PRO A 169 40.36 39.73 6.09
N ALA A 170 39.50 40.55 6.69
CA ALA A 170 38.99 40.35 8.05
C ALA A 170 38.06 39.13 8.18
N LEU A 171 37.32 38.78 7.11
CA LEU A 171 36.44 37.60 7.11
C LEU A 171 37.25 36.31 7.00
N GLU A 172 38.35 36.31 6.25
CA GLU A 172 39.26 35.17 6.19
C GLU A 172 39.92 34.91 7.54
N GLN A 173 40.35 35.95 8.25
CA GLN A 173 40.88 35.83 9.61
C GLN A 173 39.84 35.29 10.60
N ARG A 174 38.58 35.75 10.51
CA ARG A 174 37.48 35.21 11.34
C ARG A 174 37.17 33.75 11.03
N LEU A 175 37.18 33.36 9.75
CA LEU A 175 36.97 31.97 9.35
C LEU A 175 38.13 31.05 9.74
N ALA A 176 39.37 31.55 9.65
CA ALA A 176 40.56 30.84 10.11
C ALA A 176 40.52 30.64 11.63
N ALA A 177 40.13 31.68 12.39
CA ALA A 177 39.93 31.59 13.83
C ALA A 177 38.85 30.56 14.19
N LEU A 178 37.69 30.61 13.54
CA LEU A 178 36.60 29.63 13.75
C LEU A 178 37.01 28.20 13.37
N LYS A 179 37.83 28.02 12.32
CA LYS A 179 38.37 26.70 11.96
C LYS A 179 39.36 26.18 12.99
N SER A 180 40.23 27.04 13.53
CA SER A 180 41.15 26.64 14.61
C SER A 180 40.41 26.29 15.90
N GLU A 181 39.30 26.98 16.19
CA GLU A 181 38.42 26.71 17.33
C GLU A 181 37.61 25.41 17.15
N ALA A 182 37.19 25.11 15.91
CA ALA A 182 36.54 23.85 15.58
C ALA A 182 37.50 22.64 15.58
N GLN A 183 38.80 22.85 15.34
CA GLN A 183 39.82 21.79 15.40
C GLN A 183 40.31 21.49 16.83
N SER A 184 40.18 22.44 17.76
CA SER A 184 40.52 22.22 19.18
C SER A 184 39.40 21.54 19.96
N GLN A 185 38.16 21.60 19.46
CA GLN A 185 37.06 20.80 19.98
C GLN A 185 37.19 19.38 19.45
N GLY A 186 37.69 18.47 20.30
CA GLY A 186 37.73 17.04 20.02
C GLY A 186 36.34 16.49 19.60
N PRO A 187 36.28 15.27 19.04
CA PRO A 187 35.04 14.71 18.50
C PRO A 187 33.91 14.83 19.52
N LEU A 188 32.79 15.43 19.08
CA LEU A 188 31.58 15.66 19.89
C LEU A 188 31.30 14.44 20.76
N SER A 189 31.25 14.64 22.08
CA SER A 189 30.92 13.60 23.04
C SER A 189 29.56 12.97 22.68
N GLU A 190 29.40 11.66 22.89
CA GLU A 190 28.14 10.93 22.65
C GLU A 190 26.94 11.61 23.33
N SER A 191 27.15 12.25 24.49
CA SER A 191 26.10 13.01 25.19
C SER A 191 25.67 14.27 24.44
N GLN A 192 26.58 14.93 23.71
CA GLN A 192 26.27 16.09 22.86
C GLN A 192 25.55 15.67 21.58
N LYS A 193 25.92 14.51 21.00
CA LYS A 193 25.21 13.93 19.85
C LYS A 193 23.77 13.56 20.20
N MET A 194 23.53 12.98 21.39
CA MET A 194 22.18 12.69 21.88
C MET A 194 21.37 13.96 22.10
N LYS A 195 21.96 15.03 22.65
CA LYS A 195 21.28 16.32 22.85
C LYS A 195 20.89 17.00 21.53
N LEU A 196 21.72 16.88 20.51
CA LEU A 196 21.39 17.30 19.14
C LEU A 196 20.26 16.46 18.55
N LYS A 197 20.30 15.13 18.72
CA LYS A 197 19.26 14.22 18.22
C LYS A 197 17.88 14.48 18.86
N LEU A 198 17.84 14.86 20.13
CA LEU A 198 16.61 15.21 20.83
C LEU A 198 16.04 16.57 20.34
N ARG A 199 16.90 17.57 20.08
CA ARG A 199 16.42 18.86 19.52
C ARG A 199 15.79 18.73 18.13
N PHE A 200 16.16 17.72 17.34
CA PHE A 200 15.53 17.45 16.05
C PHE A 200 14.24 16.62 16.14
N MET A 201 13.93 16.02 17.29
CA MET A 201 12.68 15.27 17.49
C MET A 201 11.56 16.10 18.14
N ASP A 202 11.90 17.20 18.84
CA ASP A 202 10.92 18.03 19.53
C ASP A 202 10.48 19.27 18.72
N THR A 203 10.49 19.20 17.39
CA THR A 203 9.75 20.18 16.58
C THR A 203 8.36 19.62 16.31
N PRO A 204 7.33 19.99 17.09
CA PRO A 204 5.95 19.70 16.71
C PRO A 204 5.67 20.47 15.42
N GLU A 205 5.72 19.76 14.29
CA GLU A 205 5.26 20.25 12.99
C GLU A 205 3.73 20.38 13.01
N GLU A 206 3.21 21.44 13.63
CA GLU A 206 2.03 22.13 13.11
C GLU A 206 2.50 23.06 11.98
N THR A 207 2.96 22.46 10.88
CA THR A 207 2.98 23.18 9.60
C THR A 207 1.68 22.84 8.90
N GLU A 208 0.69 23.71 9.12
CA GLU A 208 -0.51 23.81 8.31
C GLU A 208 -0.07 23.98 6.84
N VAL A 209 -0.13 22.89 6.08
CA VAL A 209 0.20 22.89 4.66
C VAL A 209 -0.93 23.61 3.93
N VAL A 210 -0.82 24.94 3.84
CA VAL A 210 -1.70 25.76 3.01
C VAL A 210 -1.47 25.37 1.55
N ASN A 211 -2.49 24.76 0.97
CA ASN A 211 -2.46 24.22 -0.37
C ASN A 211 -2.49 25.37 -1.39
N ILE A 212 -1.32 25.76 -1.91
CA ILE A 212 -1.15 26.87 -2.89
C ILE A 212 -2.00 26.67 -4.17
N PHE A 213 -2.44 25.44 -4.47
CA PHE A 213 -3.30 25.14 -5.61
C PHE A 213 -4.79 25.33 -5.36
N ALA A 214 -5.22 25.65 -4.12
CA ALA A 214 -6.62 25.90 -3.82
C ALA A 214 -7.14 27.23 -4.40
N ASP A 215 -6.24 28.21 -4.63
CA ASP A 215 -6.64 29.56 -5.01
C ASP A 215 -6.71 29.80 -6.53
N SER A 216 -6.10 28.95 -7.36
CA SER A 216 -6.01 29.17 -8.81
C SER A 216 -7.29 28.81 -9.60
N ARG A 217 -8.40 28.47 -8.94
CA ARG A 217 -9.64 28.03 -9.61
C ARG A 217 -10.80 29.02 -9.58
N LYS A 218 -10.61 30.23 -9.04
CA LYS A 218 -11.66 31.26 -8.94
C LYS A 218 -11.66 32.31 -10.05
N ASP A 219 -10.60 32.41 -10.87
CA ASP A 219 -10.48 33.49 -11.87
C ASP A 219 -10.88 33.09 -13.30
N ALA A 220 -11.56 31.95 -13.50
CA ALA A 220 -11.92 31.44 -14.83
C ALA A 220 -13.41 31.52 -15.18
N VAL A 221 -14.19 32.37 -14.48
CA VAL A 221 -15.58 32.66 -14.85
C VAL A 221 -15.79 34.18 -14.80
N ALA A 222 -15.48 34.83 -15.93
CA ALA A 222 -15.99 36.13 -16.33
C ALA A 222 -16.12 36.15 -17.85
#